data_AF-A0A9X9I5W4-F1
#
_entry.id   AF-A0A9X9I5W4-F1
#
_cell.length_a   1.000
_cell.length_b   1.000
_cell.length_c   1.000
_cell.angle_alpha   90.00
_cell.angle_beta   90.00
_cell.angle_gamma   90.00
#
_symmetry.space_group_name_H-M   'P 1'
#
loop_
_entity.id
_entity.type
_entity.pdbx_description
1 polymer ?
#
loop_
_entity_poly.entity_id
_entity_poly.type
_entity_poly.pdbx_seq_one_letter_code
_entity_poly.pdbx_strand_id
1 'polypeptide(L)'
;MLLDINEDFKLVYDLSIEIERDPSFMHLVQQVTLDPNKPHVGLKGNLGLYGSELWWENIKNKVMKTNIIRGVIKRCYKAGQDSQESVNSFELILPDGRTWNESIYTNNRKDINLFKIGHEVIIFYAHDEIKPSNSINEQIRYADTVIEMAISKNVVMGYADKSRFVRFLMSLRLWKTRM
;
A
#
# COMPACT_ATOMS: atom_id res chain seq x y z
N MET A 1 -8.58 -9.79 -7.37
CA MET A 1 -7.55 -8.82 -7.77
C MET A 1 -8.21 -7.48 -8.00
N LEU A 2 -7.75 -6.45 -7.30
CA LEU A 2 -8.25 -5.07 -7.36
C LEU A 2 -7.32 -4.17 -8.19
N LEU A 3 -6.03 -4.49 -8.22
CA LEU A 3 -5.08 -3.91 -9.16
C LEU A 3 -5.30 -4.51 -10.55
N ASP A 4 -5.41 -3.64 -11.55
CA ASP A 4 -5.30 -4.02 -12.94
C ASP A 4 -3.82 -3.90 -13.36
N ILE A 5 -3.15 -5.03 -13.60
CA ILE A 5 -1.73 -5.10 -13.95
C ILE A 5 -1.52 -5.94 -15.21
N ASN A 6 -0.55 -5.54 -16.03
CA ASN A 6 -0.14 -6.30 -17.20
C ASN A 6 0.94 -7.34 -16.86
N GLU A 7 1.41 -8.07 -17.88
CA GLU A 7 2.42 -9.11 -17.77
C GLU A 7 3.81 -8.63 -17.35
N ASP A 8 4.09 -7.33 -17.39
CA ASP A 8 5.36 -6.76 -16.94
C ASP A 8 5.46 -6.71 -15.42
N PHE A 9 4.33 -6.83 -14.71
CA PHE A 9 4.28 -6.80 -13.26
C PHE A 9 4.11 -8.19 -12.68
N LYS A 10 4.55 -8.32 -11.43
CA LYS A 10 4.27 -9.44 -10.56
C LYS A 10 3.49 -8.91 -9.35
N LEU A 11 2.31 -9.46 -9.11
CA LEU A 11 1.63 -9.30 -7.82
C LEU A 11 2.46 -10.04 -6.76
N VAL A 12 3.04 -9.29 -5.83
CA VAL A 12 3.92 -9.84 -4.77
C VAL A 12 3.22 -9.94 -3.44
N TYR A 13 2.15 -9.17 -3.25
CA TYR A 13 1.32 -9.20 -2.05
C TYR A 13 -0.15 -9.02 -2.37
N ASP A 14 -0.97 -9.81 -1.70
CA ASP A 14 -2.42 -9.76 -1.61
C ASP A 14 -2.78 -10.04 -0.13
N LEU A 15 -3.47 -9.09 0.50
CA LEU A 15 -3.90 -9.20 1.89
C LEU A 15 -4.88 -10.36 2.10
N SER A 16 -5.70 -10.71 1.11
CA SER A 16 -6.63 -11.84 1.24
C SER A 16 -5.90 -13.16 1.45
N ILE A 17 -4.79 -13.37 0.73
CA ILE A 17 -3.90 -14.53 0.90
C ILE A 17 -3.24 -14.51 2.27
N GLU A 18 -2.85 -13.33 2.78
CA GLU A 18 -2.24 -13.20 4.10
C GLU A 18 -3.23 -13.57 5.22
N ILE A 19 -4.46 -13.05 5.15
CA ILE A 19 -5.52 -13.34 6.11
C ILE A 19 -5.91 -14.82 6.08
N GLU A 20 -5.98 -15.43 4.89
CA GLU A 20 -6.29 -16.86 4.75
C GLU A 20 -5.20 -17.73 5.41
N ARG A 21 -3.93 -17.33 5.31
CA ARG A 21 -2.80 -18.05 5.91
C ARG A 21 -2.72 -17.88 7.42
N ASP A 22 -2.90 -16.66 7.91
CA ASP A 22 -2.92 -16.36 9.33
C ASP A 22 -3.95 -15.26 9.67
N PRO A 23 -5.16 -15.66 10.12
CA PRO A 23 -6.22 -14.73 10.48
C PRO A 23 -6.03 -14.08 11.85
N SER A 24 -4.94 -14.39 12.59
CA SER A 24 -4.77 -13.93 13.98
C SER A 24 -4.77 -12.40 14.10
N PHE A 25 -4.09 -11.70 13.18
CA PHE A 25 -4.10 -10.24 13.16
C PHE A 25 -5.49 -9.68 12.83
N MET A 26 -6.20 -10.29 11.88
CA MET A 26 -7.58 -9.93 11.57
C MET A 26 -8.46 -10.04 12.82
N HIS A 27 -8.43 -11.18 13.51
CA HIS A 27 -9.21 -11.38 14.73
C HIS A 27 -8.87 -10.37 15.83
N LEU A 28 -7.58 -10.04 16.01
CA LEU A 28 -7.16 -9.03 16.97
C LEU A 28 -7.75 -7.64 16.64
N VAL A 29 -7.67 -7.22 15.38
CA VAL A 29 -8.24 -5.94 14.94
C VAL A 29 -9.76 -5.92 15.13
N GLN A 30 -10.44 -7.02 14.81
CA GLN A 30 -11.89 -7.16 15.01
C GLN A 30 -12.27 -7.09 16.50
N GLN A 31 -11.53 -7.78 17.37
CA GLN A 31 -11.75 -7.73 18.82
C GLN A 31 -11.61 -6.30 19.36
N VAL A 32 -10.56 -5.58 18.98
CA VAL A 32 -10.35 -4.18 19.41
C VAL A 32 -11.43 -3.26 18.83
N THR A 33 -11.86 -3.50 17.60
CA THR A 33 -12.97 -2.76 16.96
C THR A 33 -14.26 -2.90 17.76
N LEU A 34 -14.58 -4.12 18.21
CA LEU A 34 -15.82 -4.42 18.94
C LEU A 34 -15.75 -4.10 20.44
N ASP A 35 -14.57 -3.88 21.01
CA ASP A 35 -14.39 -3.67 22.45
C ASP A 35 -14.97 -2.31 22.91
N PRO A 36 -16.07 -2.28 23.68
CA PRO A 36 -16.70 -1.04 24.15
C PRO A 36 -15.84 -0.32 25.20
N ASN A 37 -14.91 -1.03 25.86
CA ASN A 37 -13.97 -0.42 26.81
C ASN A 37 -12.80 0.26 26.09
N LYS A 38 -12.72 0.14 24.76
CA LYS A 38 -11.74 0.81 23.90
C LYS A 38 -12.44 1.70 22.87
N PRO A 39 -13.19 2.74 23.30
CA PRO A 39 -13.96 3.58 22.39
C PRO A 39 -13.10 4.47 21.49
N HIS A 40 -11.80 4.61 21.77
CA HIS A 40 -10.87 5.49 21.05
C HIS A 40 -9.69 4.74 20.40
N VAL A 41 -9.75 3.41 20.34
CA VAL A 41 -8.67 2.56 19.83
C VAL A 41 -9.23 1.56 18.83
N GLY A 42 -8.53 1.43 17.70
CA GLY A 42 -8.90 0.52 16.61
C GLY A 42 -9.77 1.18 15.55
N LEU A 43 -10.31 0.35 14.66
CA LEU A 43 -11.17 0.77 13.57
C LEU A 43 -12.59 1.03 14.06
N LYS A 44 -13.33 1.83 13.31
CA LYS A 44 -14.72 2.18 13.61
C LYS A 44 -15.70 1.05 13.28
N GLY A 45 -15.38 0.22 12.29
CA GLY A 45 -16.18 -0.94 11.88
C GLY A 45 -17.49 -0.60 11.16
N ASN A 46 -17.70 0.66 10.77
CA ASN A 46 -18.92 1.14 10.09
C ASN A 46 -19.07 0.64 8.66
N LEU A 47 -17.98 0.19 8.03
CA LEU A 47 -17.96 -0.39 6.68
C LEU A 47 -17.69 -1.90 6.70
N GLY A 48 -18.02 -2.56 7.81
CA GLY A 48 -17.67 -3.96 8.05
C GLY A 48 -16.43 -4.10 8.95
N LEU A 49 -16.30 -5.26 9.57
CA LEU A 49 -15.15 -5.59 10.39
C LEU A 49 -13.95 -5.94 9.49
N TYR A 50 -12.74 -5.52 9.87
CA TYR A 50 -11.52 -5.77 9.10
C TYR A 50 -11.45 -7.21 8.57
N GLY A 51 -11.28 -7.37 7.26
CA GLY A 51 -11.19 -8.68 6.59
C GLY A 51 -12.49 -9.47 6.45
N SER A 52 -13.64 -8.97 6.94
CA SER A 52 -14.94 -9.61 6.73
C SER A 52 -15.46 -9.47 5.30
N GLU A 53 -16.45 -10.27 4.92
CA GLU A 53 -17.08 -10.20 3.59
C GLU A 53 -17.62 -8.79 3.29
N LEU A 54 -18.39 -8.20 4.21
CA LEU A 54 -18.91 -6.84 4.07
C LEU A 54 -17.79 -5.80 3.90
N TRP A 55 -16.66 -5.98 4.59
CA TRP A 55 -15.50 -5.10 4.47
C TRP A 55 -14.89 -5.18 3.06
N TRP A 56 -14.71 -6.39 2.54
CA TRP A 56 -14.24 -6.61 1.17
C TRP A 56 -15.21 -6.10 0.11
N GLU A 57 -16.51 -6.27 0.31
CA GLU A 57 -17.54 -5.74 -0.59
C GLU A 57 -17.50 -4.22 -0.66
N ASN A 58 -17.37 -3.53 0.48
CA ASN A 58 -17.29 -2.08 0.52
C ASN A 58 -16.03 -1.54 -0.17
N ILE A 59 -14.92 -2.28 -0.15
CA ILE A 59 -13.71 -1.95 -0.94
C ILE A 59 -13.98 -2.13 -2.44
N LYS A 60 -14.50 -3.30 -2.85
CA LYS A 60 -14.78 -3.63 -4.26
C LYS A 60 -15.78 -2.65 -4.89
N ASN A 61 -16.81 -2.27 -4.14
CA ASN A 61 -17.87 -1.37 -4.57
C ASN A 61 -17.50 0.12 -4.43
N LYS A 62 -16.25 0.43 -4.01
CA LYS A 62 -15.75 1.80 -3.81
C LYS A 62 -16.56 2.63 -2.81
N VAL A 63 -17.25 1.96 -1.88
CA VAL A 63 -17.91 2.60 -0.73
C VAL A 63 -16.85 3.04 0.27
N MET A 64 -15.88 2.16 0.55
CA MET A 64 -14.66 2.52 1.27
C MET A 64 -13.74 3.34 0.37
N LYS A 65 -13.14 4.38 0.94
CA LYS A 65 -12.16 5.19 0.22
C LYS A 65 -10.94 4.34 -0.12
N THR A 66 -10.48 4.43 -1.36
CA THR A 66 -9.31 3.70 -1.87
C THR A 66 -8.41 4.63 -2.67
N ASN A 67 -7.13 4.28 -2.81
CA ASN A 67 -6.23 4.94 -3.75
C ASN A 67 -5.20 3.95 -4.32
N ILE A 68 -4.65 4.33 -5.47
CA ILE A 68 -3.54 3.62 -6.09
C ILE A 68 -2.32 4.54 -6.08
N ILE A 69 -1.21 4.04 -5.53
CA ILE A 69 0.10 4.67 -5.62
C ILE A 69 0.92 3.91 -6.66
N ARG A 70 1.48 4.66 -7.61
CA ARG A 70 2.37 4.12 -8.66
C ARG A 70 3.61 4.99 -8.74
N GLY A 71 4.78 4.38 -8.64
CA GLY A 71 6.04 5.10 -8.66
C GLY A 71 7.25 4.18 -8.77
N VAL A 72 8.42 4.78 -8.96
CA VAL A 72 9.65 4.03 -9.17
C VAL A 72 10.52 4.08 -7.92
N ILE A 73 11.04 2.93 -7.50
CA ILE A 73 11.92 2.80 -6.34
C ILE A 73 13.17 3.67 -6.54
N LYS A 74 13.32 4.65 -5.67
CA LYS A 74 14.49 5.54 -5.58
C LYS A 74 15.55 4.98 -4.65
N ARG A 75 15.14 4.36 -3.54
CA ARG A 75 16.00 3.68 -2.58
C ARG A 75 15.21 2.65 -1.78
N CYS A 76 15.90 1.62 -1.31
CA CYS A 76 15.40 0.72 -0.28
C CYS A 76 16.20 0.96 1.00
N TYR A 77 15.56 0.82 2.15
CA TYR A 77 16.17 1.10 3.44
C TYR A 77 15.55 0.24 4.55
N LYS A 78 16.16 0.33 5.72
CA LYS A 78 15.73 -0.32 6.95
C LYS A 78 14.96 0.68 7.81
N ALA A 79 13.79 0.29 8.29
CA ALA A 79 12.94 1.08 9.18
C ALA A 79 12.44 0.23 10.36
N GLY A 80 12.14 0.88 11.49
CA GLY A 80 11.69 0.23 12.73
C GLY A 80 12.84 -0.06 13.71
N GLN A 81 12.58 0.19 15.01
CA GLN A 81 13.58 0.09 16.09
C GLN A 81 14.09 -1.34 16.32
N ASP A 82 13.26 -2.36 16.04
CA ASP A 82 13.57 -3.77 16.28
C ASP A 82 13.98 -4.55 15.01
N SER A 83 14.24 -3.85 13.90
CA SER A 83 14.55 -4.54 12.64
C SER A 83 15.90 -5.25 12.74
N GLN A 84 15.89 -6.58 12.78
CA GLN A 84 17.11 -7.39 12.73
C GLN A 84 17.52 -7.59 11.26
N GLU A 85 18.49 -6.77 10.87
CA GLU A 85 19.41 -6.90 9.72
C GLU A 85 18.94 -6.72 8.26
N SER A 86 17.69 -6.93 7.87
CA SER A 86 17.29 -6.80 6.45
C SER A 86 16.57 -5.50 6.06
N VAL A 87 16.76 -5.06 4.81
CA VAL A 87 15.95 -4.02 4.14
C VAL A 87 14.47 -4.43 4.17
N ASN A 88 13.60 -3.52 4.64
CA ASN A 88 12.17 -3.78 4.82
C ASN A 88 11.27 -2.62 4.35
N SER A 89 11.85 -1.56 3.78
CA SER A 89 11.10 -0.40 3.31
C SER A 89 11.72 0.17 2.04
N PHE A 90 10.95 0.98 1.32
CA PHE A 90 11.38 1.69 0.12
C PHE A 90 10.79 3.10 0.03
N GLU A 91 11.46 3.94 -0.74
CA GLU A 91 10.99 5.26 -1.14
C GLU A 91 10.74 5.24 -2.65
N LEU A 92 9.54 5.60 -3.08
CA LEU A 92 9.16 5.81 -4.48
C LEU A 92 9.34 7.27 -4.87
N ILE A 93 9.65 7.52 -6.13
CA ILE A 93 9.36 8.79 -6.81
C ILE A 93 8.09 8.59 -7.64
N LEU A 94 7.11 9.47 -7.41
CA LEU A 94 5.85 9.50 -8.13
C LEU A 94 5.97 10.30 -9.43
N PRO A 95 5.04 10.14 -10.39
CA PRO A 95 5.04 10.88 -11.67
C PRO A 95 5.06 12.41 -11.54
N ASP A 96 4.50 12.94 -10.45
CA ASP A 96 4.48 14.38 -10.17
C ASP A 96 5.78 14.89 -9.50
N GLY A 97 6.71 13.99 -9.15
CA GLY A 97 7.98 14.30 -8.50
C GLY A 97 7.93 14.23 -6.97
N ARG A 98 6.76 14.00 -6.35
CA ARG A 98 6.67 13.73 -4.92
C ARG A 98 7.28 12.37 -4.58
N THR A 99 7.60 12.18 -3.31
CA THR A 99 8.05 10.88 -2.79
C THR A 99 6.97 10.21 -1.96
N TRP A 100 7.02 8.88 -1.93
CA TRP A 100 6.14 8.05 -1.10
C TRP A 100 6.98 6.99 -0.40
N ASN A 101 6.74 6.76 0.90
CA ASN A 101 7.47 5.77 1.67
C ASN A 101 6.50 4.64 2.05
N GLU A 102 6.95 3.40 1.92
CA GLU A 102 6.17 2.23 2.34
C GLU A 102 7.10 1.07 2.72
N SER A 103 6.57 0.15 3.53
CA SER A 103 7.20 -1.12 3.86
C SER A 103 7.09 -2.12 2.69
N ILE A 104 7.97 -3.12 2.70
CA ILE A 104 7.92 -4.22 1.75
C ILE A 104 6.92 -5.26 2.25
N TYR A 105 5.86 -5.48 1.47
CA TYR A 105 4.90 -6.54 1.68
C TYR A 105 5.07 -7.61 0.60
N THR A 106 5.16 -8.87 1.02
CA THR A 106 5.22 -10.01 0.08
C THR A 106 4.53 -11.22 0.70
N ASN A 107 3.66 -11.92 -0.04
CA ASN A 107 3.20 -13.26 0.38
C ASN A 107 4.29 -14.33 0.13
N ASN A 108 5.33 -14.05 -0.66
CA ASN A 108 6.48 -14.94 -0.84
C ASN A 108 7.78 -14.20 -0.55
N ARG A 109 8.49 -14.62 0.51
CA ARG A 109 9.74 -13.98 0.97
C ARG A 109 10.82 -13.88 -0.12
N LYS A 110 10.82 -14.76 -1.13
CA LYS A 110 11.78 -14.69 -2.26
C LYS A 110 11.59 -13.43 -3.10
N ASP A 111 10.39 -12.85 -3.11
CA ASP A 111 10.03 -11.69 -3.92
C ASP A 111 10.59 -10.38 -3.37
N ILE A 112 11.08 -10.36 -2.13
CA ILE A 112 11.84 -9.24 -1.56
C ILE A 112 13.01 -8.85 -2.48
N ASN A 113 13.60 -9.81 -3.21
CA ASN A 113 14.71 -9.57 -4.13
C ASN A 113 14.34 -8.72 -5.36
N LEU A 114 13.05 -8.49 -5.62
CA LEU A 114 12.56 -7.62 -6.70
C LEU A 114 12.63 -6.13 -6.29
N PHE A 115 12.62 -5.83 -4.99
CA PHE A 115 12.62 -4.46 -4.48
C PHE A 115 13.99 -3.82 -4.60
N LYS A 116 14.28 -3.29 -5.80
CA LYS A 116 15.53 -2.66 -6.17
C LYS A 116 15.28 -1.33 -6.87
N ILE A 117 16.27 -0.44 -6.79
CA ILE A 117 16.23 0.88 -7.46
C ILE A 117 15.87 0.72 -8.94
N GLY A 118 14.96 1.55 -9.41
CA GLY A 118 14.51 1.59 -10.80
C GLY A 118 13.37 0.64 -11.15
N HIS A 119 12.97 -0.27 -10.25
CA HIS A 119 11.71 -1.03 -10.42
C HIS A 119 10.50 -0.14 -10.10
N GLU A 120 9.42 -0.32 -10.85
CA GLU A 120 8.15 0.34 -10.60
C GLU A 120 7.31 -0.50 -9.64
N VAL A 121 6.67 0.16 -8.68
CA VAL A 121 5.75 -0.44 -7.71
C VAL A 121 4.37 0.18 -7.87
N ILE A 122 3.36 -0.66 -7.81
CA ILE A 122 1.94 -0.28 -7.77
C ILE A 122 1.36 -0.81 -6.46
N ILE A 123 0.72 0.05 -5.69
CA ILE A 123 0.13 -0.26 -4.39
C ILE A 123 -1.33 0.15 -4.41
N PHE A 124 -2.23 -0.76 -4.07
CA PHE A 124 -3.63 -0.46 -3.82
C PHE A 124 -3.85 -0.37 -2.32
N TYR A 125 -4.35 0.77 -1.84
CA TYR A 125 -4.79 0.90 -0.45
C TYR A 125 -6.30 0.98 -0.33
N ALA A 126 -6.78 0.50 0.81
CA ALA A 126 -8.06 0.89 1.37
C ALA A 126 -7.84 1.74 2.62
N HIS A 127 -8.71 2.73 2.81
CA HIS A 127 -8.66 3.68 3.92
C HIS A 127 -9.89 3.47 4.80
N ASP A 128 -9.69 2.85 5.96
CA ASP A 128 -10.76 2.54 6.90
C ASP A 128 -10.79 3.57 8.04
N GLU A 129 -11.97 3.94 8.50
CA GLU A 129 -12.10 4.96 9.55
C GLU A 129 -11.59 4.43 10.89
N ILE A 130 -10.77 5.24 11.56
CA ILE A 130 -10.31 4.96 12.92
C ILE A 130 -11.34 5.49 13.91
N LYS A 131 -11.51 4.83 15.05
CA LYS A 131 -12.31 5.37 16.15
C LYS A 131 -11.84 6.78 16.54
N PRO A 132 -12.77 7.68 16.90
CA PRO A 132 -12.41 9.03 17.29
C PRO A 132 -11.56 9.02 18.57
N SER A 133 -10.58 9.90 18.65
CA SER A 133 -9.94 10.32 19.89
C SER A 133 -10.85 11.23 20.72
N ASN A 134 -10.46 11.49 21.97
CA ASN A 134 -11.17 12.37 22.90
C ASN A 134 -11.05 13.88 22.61
N SER A 135 -10.85 14.25 21.34
CA SER A 135 -10.66 15.63 20.90
C SER A 135 -11.99 16.27 20.49
N ILE A 136 -12.26 17.49 20.98
CA ILE A 136 -13.52 18.22 20.76
C ILE A 136 -13.74 18.64 19.28
N ASN A 137 -12.67 18.66 18.46
CA ASN A 137 -12.72 19.08 17.05
C ASN A 137 -12.08 18.05 16.11
N GLU A 138 -12.26 16.77 16.39
CA GLU A 138 -11.53 15.75 15.67
C GLU A 138 -11.99 15.58 14.21
N GLN A 139 -11.04 15.70 13.29
CA GLN A 139 -11.24 15.31 11.90
C GLN A 139 -11.25 13.78 11.77
N ILE A 140 -12.05 13.26 10.83
CA ILE A 140 -12.05 11.82 10.53
C ILE A 140 -10.63 11.40 10.13
N ARG A 141 -10.10 10.41 10.83
CA ARG A 141 -8.81 9.79 10.57
C ARG A 141 -9.01 8.42 9.94
N TYR A 142 -8.07 8.05 9.08
CA TYR A 142 -8.10 6.79 8.37
C TYR A 142 -6.85 5.96 8.69
N ALA A 143 -7.04 4.64 8.75
CA ALA A 143 -5.97 3.67 8.72
C ALA A 143 -5.75 3.25 7.27
N ASP A 144 -4.52 3.42 6.79
CA ASP A 144 -4.12 3.01 5.45
C ASP A 144 -3.76 1.52 5.48
N THR A 145 -4.50 0.70 4.75
CA THR A 145 -4.25 -0.74 4.62
C THR A 145 -3.79 -1.04 3.22
N VAL A 146 -2.57 -1.59 3.06
CA VAL A 146 -2.13 -2.17 1.78
C VAL A 146 -2.98 -3.40 1.50
N ILE A 147 -3.72 -3.38 0.41
CA ILE A 147 -4.55 -4.51 -0.03
C ILE A 147 -3.77 -5.39 -1.01
N GLU A 148 -3.15 -4.76 -2.01
CA GLU A 148 -2.37 -5.43 -3.04
C GLU A 148 -1.12 -4.61 -3.34
N MET A 149 -0.01 -5.31 -3.62
CA MET A 149 1.23 -4.70 -4.08
C MET A 149 1.79 -5.49 -5.26
N ALA A 150 2.09 -4.78 -6.34
CA ALA A 150 2.74 -5.33 -7.51
C ALA A 150 4.05 -4.59 -7.79
N ILE A 151 5.02 -5.31 -8.36
CA ILE A 151 6.32 -4.76 -8.74
C ILE A 151 6.68 -5.19 -10.16
N SER A 152 7.33 -4.31 -10.91
CA SER A 152 7.79 -4.63 -12.26
C SER A 152 8.82 -5.75 -12.22
N LYS A 153 8.78 -6.65 -13.21
CA LYS A 153 9.76 -7.74 -13.37
C LYS A 153 11.12 -7.23 -13.82
N ASN A 154 11.14 -6.09 -14.52
CA ASN A 154 12.34 -5.44 -15.03
C ASN A 154 12.43 -3.99 -14.53
N VAL A 155 13.65 -3.44 -14.53
CA VAL A 155 13.90 -2.02 -14.29
C VAL A 155 13.23 -1.19 -15.40
N VAL A 156 12.62 -0.07 -15.02
CA VAL A 156 12.02 0.86 -15.98
C VAL A 156 13.11 1.48 -16.86
N MET A 157 12.93 1.35 -18.18
CA MET A 157 13.84 1.90 -19.18
C MET A 157 14.02 3.41 -18.98
N GLY A 158 15.26 3.82 -18.73
CA GLY A 158 15.62 5.22 -18.48
C GLY A 158 16.14 5.51 -17.06
N TYR A 159 15.93 4.64 -16.07
CA TYR A 159 16.56 4.81 -14.75
C TYR A 159 18.08 4.54 -14.76
N ALA A 160 18.54 3.68 -15.69
CA ALA A 160 19.95 3.34 -15.86
C ALA A 160 20.78 4.45 -16.53
N ASP A 161 20.14 5.46 -17.14
CA ASP A 161 20.77 6.59 -17.80
C ASP A 161 20.13 7.89 -17.27
N LYS A 162 20.87 8.64 -16.44
CA LYS A 162 20.39 9.88 -15.79
C LYS A 162 19.72 10.85 -16.78
N SER A 163 20.16 10.88 -18.04
CA SER A 163 19.59 11.77 -19.07
C SER A 163 18.19 11.33 -19.53
N ARG A 164 17.92 10.01 -19.51
CA ARG A 164 16.64 9.41 -19.88
C ARG A 164 15.65 9.38 -18.71
N PHE A 165 16.13 9.29 -17.47
CA PHE A 165 15.26 9.34 -16.29
C PHE A 165 14.51 10.67 -16.17
N VAL A 166 15.21 11.78 -16.43
CA VAL A 166 14.60 13.11 -16.47
C VAL A 166 13.56 13.20 -17.59
N ARG A 167 13.84 12.61 -18.77
CA ARG A 167 12.89 12.57 -19.90
C ARG A 167 11.68 11.67 -19.62
N PHE A 168 11.85 10.56 -18.91
CA PHE A 168 10.77 9.66 -18.48
C PHE A 168 9.83 10.34 -17.47
N LEU A 169 10.39 11.04 -16.47
CA LEU A 169 9.58 11.86 -15.55
C LEU A 169 8.82 12.96 -16.30
N MET A 170 9.42 13.58 -17.31
CA MET A 170 8.76 14.57 -18.15
C MET A 170 7.67 13.97 -19.05
N SER A 171 7.86 12.78 -19.63
CA SER A 171 6.84 12.14 -20.48
C SER A 171 5.61 11.69 -19.67
N LEU A 172 5.82 11.22 -18.44
CA LEU A 172 4.75 10.91 -17.48
C LEU A 172 3.92 12.14 -17.08
N ARG A 173 4.54 13.32 -16.96
CA ARG A 173 3.82 14.59 -16.75
C ARG A 173 3.00 15.01 -17.97
N LEU A 174 3.53 14.85 -19.18
CA LEU A 174 2.88 15.26 -20.43
C LEU A 174 1.65 14.41 -20.78
N TRP A 175 1.59 13.15 -20.33
CA TRP A 175 0.42 12.30 -20.58
C TRP A 175 -0.83 12.75 -19.80
N LYS A 176 -0.65 13.42 -18.64
CA LYS A 176 -1.77 13.95 -17.83
C LYS A 176 -2.38 15.26 -18.36
N THR A 177 -1.71 15.98 -19.24
CA THR A 177 -2.24 17.22 -19.85
C THR A 177 -3.08 16.98 -21.12
N ARG A 178 -3.33 15.72 -21.48
CA ARG A 178 -4.04 15.35 -22.72
C ARG A 178 -5.38 14.61 -22.49
N MET A 179 -5.93 14.64 -21.28
CA MET A 179 -7.33 14.27 -20.99
C MET A 179 -8.11 15.50 -20.53
#